data_AF-A0A433XES5-F1
#
_entry.id   AF-A0A433XES5-F1
#
_cell.length_a   1.000
_cell.length_b   1.000
_cell.length_c   1.000
_cell.angle_alpha   90.00
_cell.angle_beta   90.00
_cell.angle_gamma   90.00
#
_symmetry.space_group_name_H-M   'P 1'
#
loop_
_entity.id
_entity.type
_entity.pdbx_description
1 polymer ?
#
loop_
_entity_poly.entity_id
_entity_poly.type
_entity_poly.pdbx_seq_one_letter_code
_entity_poly.pdbx_strand_id
1 'polypeptide(L)'
;MTYHPDLAAAHLGGASLAEGEAIERPALRSLHEAATPKQRRNLRLDWHETTRAVASVVGALPASDVLVNRAFPSEGAKVSAAAEAYRRAGVARYFLHVPQDSESTAPAGFTKARPWQKFLRLRGA
;
A
#
# COMPACT_ATOMS: atom_id res chain seq x y z
N MET A 1 14.19 12.46 -36.47
CA MET A 1 13.08 11.91 -35.64
C MET A 1 13.46 12.15 -34.19
N THR A 2 13.01 13.27 -33.63
CA THR A 2 13.45 13.72 -32.30
C THR A 2 12.59 13.04 -31.25
N TYR A 3 13.20 12.18 -30.44
CA TYR A 3 12.52 11.52 -29.33
C TYR A 3 12.29 12.55 -28.23
N HIS A 4 11.02 12.90 -27.97
CA HIS A 4 10.62 13.75 -26.86
C HIS A 4 10.25 12.86 -25.65
N PRO A 5 11.12 12.74 -24.63
CA PRO A 5 10.88 11.88 -23.48
C PRO A 5 9.74 12.37 -22.57
N ASP A 6 9.29 13.61 -22.72
CA ASP A 6 8.33 14.24 -21.81
C ASP A 6 6.87 13.82 -22.04
N LEU A 7 6.54 13.25 -23.21
CA LEU A 7 5.15 12.85 -23.52
C LEU A 7 4.80 11.42 -23.07
N ALA A 8 5.80 10.54 -22.90
CA ALA A 8 5.57 9.17 -22.43
C ALA A 8 5.39 9.07 -20.91
N ALA A 9 5.95 10.02 -20.15
CA ALA A 9 5.90 10.01 -18.69
C ALA A 9 4.51 10.40 -18.12
N ALA A 10 3.75 11.21 -18.86
CA ALA A 10 2.47 11.74 -18.38
C ALA A 10 1.30 10.73 -18.49
N HIS A 11 1.34 9.80 -19.44
CA HIS A 11 0.25 8.83 -19.68
C HIS A 11 0.38 7.51 -18.90
N LEU A 12 1.55 7.19 -18.35
CA LEU A 12 1.82 5.91 -17.67
C LEU A 12 1.72 6.00 -16.13
N GLY A 13 1.64 7.20 -15.56
CA GLY A 13 1.71 7.40 -14.11
C GLY A 13 0.43 7.02 -13.36
N GLY A 14 -0.75 7.20 -13.96
CA GLY A 14 -2.04 7.11 -13.27
C GLY A 14 -2.70 5.77 -13.39
N ALA A 15 -2.68 5.23 -14.62
CA ALA A 15 -3.16 3.89 -14.91
C ALA A 15 -2.37 2.83 -14.12
N SER A 16 -1.04 2.97 -14.00
CA SER A 16 -0.20 1.95 -13.33
C SER A 16 -0.39 1.87 -11.81
N LEU A 17 -0.82 2.95 -11.15
CA LEU A 17 -1.11 2.94 -9.71
C LEU A 17 -2.46 2.30 -9.41
N ALA A 18 -3.48 2.62 -10.22
CA ALA A 18 -4.79 1.99 -10.13
C ALA A 18 -4.72 0.49 -10.44
N GLU A 19 -3.94 0.10 -11.45
CA GLU A 19 -3.66 -1.31 -11.77
C GLU A 19 -2.89 -2.02 -10.65
N GLY A 20 -1.87 -1.37 -10.09
CA GLY A 20 -1.10 -1.90 -8.96
C GLY A 20 -1.98 -2.16 -7.74
N GLU A 21 -2.85 -1.22 -7.38
CA GLU A 21 -3.83 -1.40 -6.31
C GLU A 21 -4.82 -2.54 -6.62
N ALA A 22 -5.34 -2.60 -7.85
CA ALA A 22 -6.28 -3.63 -8.27
C ALA A 22 -5.70 -5.05 -8.19
N ILE A 23 -4.38 -5.20 -8.26
CA ILE A 23 -3.66 -6.47 -8.05
C ILE A 23 -3.33 -6.68 -6.57
N GLU A 24 -2.76 -5.68 -5.91
CA GLU A 24 -2.23 -5.82 -4.55
C GLU A 24 -3.33 -6.00 -3.50
N ARG A 25 -4.45 -5.27 -3.61
CA ARG A 25 -5.51 -5.33 -2.60
C ARG A 25 -6.14 -6.73 -2.53
N PRO A 26 -6.57 -7.37 -3.63
CA PRO A 26 -7.05 -8.74 -3.60
C PRO A 26 -5.98 -9.73 -3.11
N ALA A 27 -4.72 -9.58 -3.54
CA ALA A 27 -3.63 -10.46 -3.10
C ALA A 27 -3.42 -10.41 -1.58
N LEU A 28 -3.43 -9.21 -0.98
CA LEU A 28 -3.36 -9.06 0.48
C LEU A 28 -4.58 -9.66 1.16
N ARG A 29 -5.78 -9.41 0.62
CA ARG A 29 -7.01 -10.00 1.16
C ARG A 29 -6.97 -11.53 1.16
N SER A 30 -6.56 -12.14 0.05
CA SER A 30 -6.41 -13.60 -0.05
C SER A 30 -5.36 -14.14 0.93
N LEU A 31 -4.26 -13.41 1.18
CA LEU A 31 -3.28 -13.78 2.20
C LEU A 31 -3.92 -13.82 3.60
N HIS A 32 -4.74 -12.82 3.93
CA HIS A 32 -5.48 -12.81 5.20
C HIS A 32 -6.46 -13.96 5.27
N GLU A 33 -7.28 -14.17 4.23
CA GLU A 33 -8.29 -15.23 4.17
C GLU A 33 -7.69 -16.63 4.32
N ALA A 34 -6.56 -16.90 3.67
CA ALA A 34 -5.86 -18.18 3.74
C ALA A 34 -5.15 -18.46 5.09
N ALA A 35 -4.99 -17.44 5.94
CA ALA A 35 -4.27 -17.61 7.20
C ALA A 35 -5.05 -18.48 8.20
N THR A 36 -4.37 -19.51 8.71
CA THR A 36 -4.89 -20.37 9.79
C THR A 36 -5.12 -19.56 11.08
N PRO A 37 -5.97 -20.05 12.01
CA PRO A 37 -6.17 -19.39 13.30
C PRO A 37 -4.86 -19.19 14.09
N LYS A 38 -3.91 -20.14 13.98
CA LYS A 38 -2.59 -20.05 14.62
C LYS A 38 -1.77 -18.91 14.02
N GLN A 39 -1.71 -18.81 12.69
CA GLN A 39 -1.00 -17.74 11.99
C GLN A 39 -1.60 -16.38 12.31
N ARG A 40 -2.94 -16.25 12.29
CA ARG A 40 -3.63 -15.00 12.63
C ARG A 40 -3.26 -14.49 14.01
N ARG A 41 -3.28 -15.37 15.03
CA ARG A 41 -2.87 -15.01 16.39
C ARG A 41 -1.39 -14.63 16.48
N ASN A 42 -0.51 -15.44 15.91
CA ASN A 42 0.94 -15.24 16.05
C ASN A 42 1.41 -13.97 15.33
N LEU A 43 0.87 -13.71 14.13
CA LEU A 43 1.24 -12.57 13.31
C LEU A 43 0.44 -11.31 13.63
N ARG A 44 -0.59 -11.42 14.48
CA ARG A 44 -1.59 -10.37 14.75
C ARG A 44 -2.14 -9.83 13.43
N LEU A 45 -2.65 -10.76 12.59
CA LEU A 45 -3.26 -10.42 11.31
C LEU A 45 -4.64 -9.80 11.54
N ASP A 46 -4.84 -8.64 10.94
CA ASP A 46 -6.14 -7.99 10.90
C ASP A 46 -6.38 -7.36 9.52
N TRP A 47 -7.63 -7.46 9.05
CA TRP A 47 -8.09 -6.82 7.83
C TRP A 47 -9.13 -5.78 8.20
N HIS A 48 -8.79 -4.51 8.05
CA HIS A 48 -9.71 -3.41 8.31
C HIS A 48 -10.27 -2.88 7.00
N GLU A 49 -11.59 -2.94 6.88
CA GLU A 49 -12.31 -2.39 5.74
C GLU A 49 -13.39 -1.45 6.27
N THR A 50 -13.30 -0.19 5.87
CA THR A 50 -14.25 0.87 6.22
C THR A 50 -14.66 1.60 4.95
N THR A 51 -15.70 2.43 5.03
CA THR A 51 -16.08 3.31 3.90
C THR A 51 -14.97 4.27 3.48
N ARG A 52 -13.98 4.51 4.34
CA ARG A 52 -12.91 5.49 4.15
C ARG A 52 -11.57 4.89 3.75
N ALA A 53 -11.32 3.62 4.06
CA ALA A 53 -10.04 2.99 3.81
C ALA A 53 -10.12 1.47 3.96
N VAL A 54 -9.23 0.80 3.25
CA VAL A 54 -8.83 -0.59 3.46
C VAL A 54 -7.42 -0.62 4.03
N ALA A 55 -7.15 -1.47 5.02
CA ALA A 55 -5.82 -1.68 5.57
C ALA A 55 -5.56 -3.16 5.85
N SER A 56 -4.46 -3.67 5.30
CA SER A 56 -3.85 -4.94 5.68
C SER A 56 -2.91 -4.68 6.86
N VAL A 57 -3.15 -5.34 8.00
CA VAL A 57 -2.38 -5.18 9.23
C VAL A 57 -1.73 -6.50 9.64
N VAL A 58 -0.44 -6.44 9.92
CA VAL A 58 0.36 -7.52 10.49
C VAL A 58 1.17 -6.94 11.65
N GLY A 59 0.61 -7.05 12.86
CA GLY A 59 1.09 -6.34 14.03
C GLY A 59 2.32 -6.95 14.72
N ALA A 60 2.68 -8.20 14.42
CA ALA A 60 3.82 -8.87 15.06
C ALA A 60 5.11 -8.83 14.24
N LEU A 61 5.09 -8.26 13.03
CA LEU A 61 6.28 -8.18 12.19
C LEU A 61 7.23 -7.06 12.63
N PRO A 62 8.55 -7.25 12.47
CA PRO A 62 9.52 -6.18 12.69
C PRO A 62 9.26 -5.04 11.70
N ALA A 63 9.66 -3.82 12.09
CA ALA A 63 9.46 -2.62 11.28
C ALA A 63 10.18 -2.67 9.91
N SER A 64 11.15 -3.59 9.74
CA SER A 64 11.79 -3.89 8.46
C SER A 64 10.84 -4.52 7.43
N ASP A 65 9.81 -5.24 7.88
CA ASP A 65 8.96 -6.09 7.04
C ASP A 65 7.64 -5.40 6.69
N VAL A 66 7.78 -4.16 6.20
CA VAL A 66 6.68 -3.22 5.95
C VAL A 66 5.78 -3.62 4.76
N LEU A 67 6.21 -4.56 3.92
CA LEU A 67 5.58 -4.85 2.62
C LEU A 67 4.12 -5.32 2.72
N VAL A 68 3.75 -6.00 3.80
CA VAL A 68 2.38 -6.53 4.00
C VAL A 68 1.46 -5.56 4.77
N ASN A 69 2.06 -4.54 5.40
CA ASN A 69 1.34 -3.46 6.05
C ASN A 69 1.05 -2.37 5.01
N ARG A 70 -0.09 -2.49 4.32
CA ARG A 70 -0.51 -1.52 3.29
C ARG A 70 -1.93 -1.01 3.50
N ALA A 71 -2.07 0.30 3.36
CA ALA A 71 -3.34 1.01 3.38
C ALA A 71 -3.69 1.60 2.02
N PHE A 72 -4.98 1.58 1.73
CA PHE A 72 -5.61 2.12 0.54
C PHE A 72 -6.79 3.00 0.98
N PRO A 73 -6.60 4.32 1.14
CA PRO A 73 -7.69 5.25 1.38
C PRO A 73 -8.66 5.27 0.20
N SER A 74 -9.94 5.41 0.49
CA SER A 74 -10.95 5.73 -0.53
C SER A 74 -10.67 7.13 -1.08
N GLU A 75 -11.19 7.42 -2.28
CA GLU A 75 -11.13 8.75 -2.87
C GLU A 75 -11.69 9.81 -1.91
N GLY A 76 -10.98 10.94 -1.75
CA GLY A 76 -11.35 12.02 -0.83
C GLY A 76 -11.23 11.68 0.67
N ALA A 77 -10.82 10.47 1.04
CA ALA A 77 -10.64 10.11 2.43
C ALA A 77 -9.38 10.75 3.03
N LYS A 78 -9.49 11.18 4.30
CA LYS A 78 -8.33 11.67 5.04
C LYS A 78 -7.35 10.53 5.32
N VAL A 79 -6.07 10.74 5.01
CA VAL A 79 -4.96 9.83 5.32
C VAL A 79 -4.94 9.39 6.79
N SER A 80 -5.36 10.27 7.70
CA SER A 80 -5.44 9.98 9.13
C SER A 80 -6.37 8.81 9.49
N ALA A 81 -7.39 8.54 8.67
CA ALA A 81 -8.31 7.42 8.86
C ALA A 81 -7.62 6.08 8.60
N ALA A 82 -6.81 5.99 7.54
CA ALA A 82 -6.02 4.79 7.24
C ALA A 82 -4.92 4.54 8.28
N ALA A 83 -4.33 5.61 8.83
CA ALA A 83 -3.31 5.53 9.86
C ALA A 83 -3.83 5.01 11.22
N GLU A 84 -5.15 5.10 11.46
CA GLU A 84 -5.73 4.73 12.75
C GLU A 84 -5.62 3.23 13.05
N ALA A 85 -5.84 2.38 12.05
CA ALA A 85 -5.68 0.93 12.16
C ALA A 85 -4.27 0.55 12.63
N TYR A 86 -3.24 1.14 12.01
CA TYR A 86 -1.85 0.88 12.36
C TYR A 86 -1.46 1.38 13.74
N ARG A 87 -1.95 2.57 14.15
CA ARG A 87 -1.72 3.09 15.51
C ARG A 87 -2.27 2.14 16.57
N ARG A 88 -3.51 1.66 16.40
CA ARG A 88 -4.14 0.71 17.35
C ARG A 88 -3.40 -0.63 17.40
N ALA A 89 -2.85 -1.07 16.26
CA ALA A 89 -2.08 -2.30 16.15
C ALA A 89 -0.61 -2.20 16.59
N GLY A 90 -0.13 -1.00 16.96
CA GLY A 90 1.27 -0.76 17.32
C GLY A 90 2.25 -0.86 16.15
N VAL A 91 1.77 -0.75 14.90
CA VAL A 91 2.58 -0.84 13.70
C VAL A 91 3.17 0.52 13.37
N ALA A 92 4.50 0.63 13.43
CA ALA A 92 5.22 1.89 13.23
C ALA A 92 5.46 2.24 11.74
N ARG A 93 5.45 1.24 10.85
CA ARG A 93 5.77 1.42 9.41
C ARG A 93 4.77 0.67 8.55
N TYR A 94 4.23 1.37 7.56
CA TYR A 94 3.28 0.86 6.57
C TYR A 94 3.40 1.66 5.27
N PHE A 95 2.94 1.09 4.17
CA PHE A 95 2.77 1.82 2.91
C PHE A 95 1.36 2.40 2.81
N LEU A 96 1.29 3.61 2.29
CA LEU A 96 0.04 4.28 1.96
C LEU A 96 -0.01 4.44 0.44
N HIS A 97 -1.03 3.84 -0.19
CA HIS A 97 -1.33 4.08 -1.60
C HIS A 97 -2.26 5.27 -1.71
N VAL A 98 -1.75 6.40 -2.20
CA VAL A 98 -2.55 7.60 -2.46
C VAL A 98 -2.81 7.72 -3.97
N PRO A 99 -4.02 8.10 -4.40
CA PRO A 99 -4.33 8.35 -5.81
C PRO A 99 -3.40 9.41 -6.41
N GLN A 100 -3.01 9.25 -7.68
CA GLN A 100 -1.99 10.08 -8.31
C GLN A 100 -2.36 11.57 -8.41
N ASP A 101 -3.66 11.88 -8.46
CA ASP A 101 -4.16 13.27 -8.51
C ASP A 101 -3.95 14.03 -7.19
N SER A 102 -3.56 13.34 -6.11
CA SER A 102 -3.18 13.95 -4.83
C SER A 102 -1.69 14.29 -4.76
N GLU A 103 -1.23 15.11 -5.71
CA GLU A 103 0.04 15.86 -5.75
C GLU A 103 1.39 15.14 -5.55
N SER A 104 2.43 15.79 -6.08
CA SER A 104 3.84 15.36 -6.10
C SER A 104 4.51 15.15 -4.73
N THR A 105 3.79 15.43 -3.63
CA THR A 105 4.33 15.62 -2.27
C THR A 105 3.70 14.63 -1.30
N ALA A 106 4.52 13.95 -0.49
CA ALA A 106 4.01 13.02 0.51
C ALA A 106 3.22 13.78 1.61
N PRO A 107 2.12 13.22 2.14
CA PRO A 107 1.39 13.82 3.26
C PRO A 107 2.32 14.04 4.47
N ALA A 108 1.99 15.02 5.32
CA ALA A 108 2.77 15.31 6.53
C ALA A 108 2.93 14.04 7.40
N GLY A 109 4.17 13.73 7.80
CA GLY A 109 4.51 12.49 8.52
C GLY A 109 4.77 11.27 7.63
N PHE A 110 4.69 11.41 6.31
CA PHE A 110 5.02 10.37 5.35
C PHE A 110 6.22 10.77 4.50
N THR A 111 6.94 9.77 4.00
CA THR A 111 8.00 9.96 3.01
C THR A 111 7.59 9.25 1.72
N LYS A 112 7.83 9.89 0.57
CA LYS A 112 7.55 9.28 -0.73
C LYS A 112 8.38 8.01 -0.88
N ALA A 113 7.71 6.87 -1.01
CA ALA A 113 8.36 5.61 -1.31
C ALA A 113 9.05 5.68 -2.68
N ARG A 114 10.21 5.06 -2.83
CA ARG A 114 10.91 4.99 -4.12
C ARG A 114 10.11 4.11 -5.09
N PRO A 115 10.09 4.42 -6.41
CA PRO A 115 9.32 3.65 -7.39
C PRO A 115 9.65 2.15 -7.41
N TRP A 116 10.92 1.79 -7.20
CA TRP A 116 11.39 0.40 -7.18
C TRP A 116 10.97 -0.39 -5.92
N GLN A 117 10.56 0.29 -4.84
CA GLN A 117 10.05 -0.38 -3.64
C GLN A 117 8.64 -0.96 -3.85
N LYS A 118 7.99 -0.65 -4.99
CA LYS A 118 6.68 -1.21 -5.35
C LYS A 118 6.77 -2.56 -6.06
N PHE A 119 7.91 -2.88 -6.68
CA PHE A 119 8.04 -4.09 -7.51
C PHE A 119 9.45 -4.67 -7.41
N LEU A 120 9.65 -5.64 -6.52
CA LEU A 120 10.71 -6.63 -6.72
C LEU A 120 10.15 -7.72 -7.65
N ARG A 121 10.51 -7.65 -8.93
CA ARG A 121 10.46 -8.82 -9.83
C ARG A 121 11.88 -9.37 -9.93
N LEU A 122 12.03 -10.69 -9.76
CA LEU A 122 13.28 -11.37 -10.09
C LEU A 122 13.58 -11.15 -11.59
N ARG A 123 14.81 -10.78 -11.92
CA ARG A 123 15.27 -10.78 -13.31
C ARG A 123 15.54 -12.25 -13.69
N GLY A 124 14.66 -12.84 -14.53
CA GLY A 124 14.85 -14.19 -15.08
C GLY A 124 14.15 -15.35 -14.37
N ALA A 125 13.00 -15.13 -13.73
CA ALA A 125 12.09 -16.20 -13.29
C ALA A 125 10.93 -16.38 -14.29
#